data_AF-A0A1G5T3Z3-F1
#
_entry.id   AF-A0A1G5T3Z3-F1
#
_cell.length_a   1.000
_cell.length_b   1.000
_cell.length_c   1.000
_cell.angle_alpha   90.00
_cell.angle_beta   90.00
_cell.angle_gamma   90.00
#
_symmetry.space_group_name_H-M   'P 1'
#
loop_
_entity.id
_entity.type
_entity.pdbx_description
1 polymer ?
#
loop_
_entity_poly.entity_id
_entity_poly.type
_entity_poly.pdbx_seq_one_letter_code
_entity_poly.pdbx_strand_id
1 'polypeptide(L)'
;MADTRAPAEEIVRSTLAILAADVVGYSRLTEIAEEDTHTRLRALRVRTIDPCVVSFRGHIVKNTGDGLIASFDSPLDAVACALHLQDEVAATERAQSSERKIRFRIGVNVASTIIDSGDVFGRGVNIAARLQEMAPPDGIIISKPVFDSIAPRAKIKAVDLGPVHLKNMAIPVRAYSVLGSQPESDPAARPLRRRKAKVPSIAVLPFHTDGKAIGSDYIGMGLANDLIVALQSVRGLLVIARSSTLPYQGRSIDRRRVSRELGVRYVLSGSVAVNRAKLRINASLADQETGAVIWADRYDGSTSDIFAMQSRIATRILWSIAPHVREAELKRALRKRSENRNAYELVLQAVDAMYLMRSPEFPKARELLQDAMRADETYATSFAYAALWHIHNVAQGWATDVASEAEEATRLAVAAVERDPADGFALAVHGHTQALFFREYDKAMLIFERALEASPGNAMAWTLSSGVYGYVGQGDAAVSRAEQGLRLSPVDVQSYFYLMFLGQAHYLNKNYEEALVWSQRTYTLNQRLSANLRILAATLVALDRIPEAKRVAHAILSVQPDFRLKAYSARCPFSRMLLEEFIDRLERAGLPQ
;
A
#
# COMPACT_ATOMS: atom_id res chain seq x y z
N MET A 1 6.99 44.61 62.93
CA MET A 1 6.78 44.06 61.58
C MET A 1 5.76 42.95 61.72
N ALA A 2 4.52 43.22 61.31
CA ALA A 2 3.45 42.24 61.34
C ALA A 2 3.68 41.22 60.22
N ASP A 3 3.71 39.94 60.58
CA ASP A 3 3.78 38.80 59.68
C ASP A 3 2.37 38.55 59.09
N THR A 4 2.08 39.19 57.96
CA THR A 4 0.90 38.91 57.14
C THR A 4 1.18 37.69 56.26
N ARG A 5 1.06 36.49 56.83
CA ARG A 5 0.79 35.29 56.02
C ARG A 5 -0.62 35.40 55.46
N ALA A 6 -0.71 35.64 54.16
CA ALA A 6 -1.94 35.50 53.40
C ALA A 6 -2.53 34.09 53.65
N PRO A 7 -3.86 33.96 53.79
CA PRO A 7 -4.49 32.66 53.95
C PRO A 7 -4.14 31.79 52.73
N ALA A 8 -3.69 30.56 52.96
CA ALA A 8 -3.46 29.60 51.89
C ALA A 8 -4.78 29.39 51.14
N GLU A 9 -4.81 29.74 49.85
CA GLU A 9 -5.96 29.44 48.99
C GLU A 9 -6.21 27.93 49.02
N GLU A 10 -7.39 27.56 49.52
CA GLU A 10 -7.76 26.18 49.74
C GLU A 10 -7.99 25.51 48.38
N ILE A 11 -7.12 24.58 48.00
CA ILE A 11 -7.19 23.87 46.71
C ILE A 11 -8.43 22.96 46.72
N VAL A 12 -9.52 23.41 46.09
CA VAL A 12 -10.75 22.63 45.98
C VAL A 12 -10.58 21.53 44.93
N ARG A 13 -10.75 20.27 45.36
CA ARG A 13 -10.77 19.10 44.46
C ARG A 13 -12.18 18.56 44.34
N SER A 14 -12.64 18.40 43.10
CA SER A 14 -13.91 17.72 42.81
C SER A 14 -13.69 16.62 41.76
N THR A 15 -14.56 15.62 41.73
CA THR A 15 -14.56 14.61 40.66
C THR A 15 -15.51 15.06 39.57
N LEU A 16 -14.96 15.41 38.42
CA LEU A 16 -15.72 15.94 37.29
C LEU A 16 -15.53 15.05 36.06
N ALA A 17 -16.56 15.02 35.22
CA ALA A 17 -16.45 14.54 33.86
C ALA A 17 -15.96 15.68 32.97
N ILE A 18 -14.85 15.45 32.28
CA ILE A 18 -14.21 16.41 31.39
C ILE A 18 -14.45 15.98 29.96
N LEU A 19 -15.03 16.89 29.18
CA LEU A 19 -15.23 16.78 27.74
C LEU A 19 -14.20 17.67 27.05
N ALA A 20 -13.37 17.07 26.21
CA ALA A 20 -12.50 17.80 25.29
C ALA A 20 -13.04 17.61 23.87
N ALA A 21 -13.21 18.70 23.12
CA ALA A 21 -13.61 18.64 21.72
C ALA A 21 -12.68 19.48 20.84
N ASP A 22 -12.44 19.02 19.62
CA ASP A 22 -11.57 19.72 18.66
C ASP A 22 -12.04 19.55 17.21
N VAL A 23 -11.74 20.54 16.38
CA VAL A 23 -12.16 20.57 14.97
C VAL A 23 -11.26 19.69 14.11
N VAL A 24 -11.88 18.80 13.32
CA VAL A 24 -11.18 17.90 12.41
C VAL A 24 -10.51 18.68 11.27
N GLY A 25 -9.18 18.77 11.33
CA GLY A 25 -8.38 19.33 10.24
C GLY A 25 -8.59 20.83 10.07
N TYR A 26 -8.66 21.56 11.19
CA TYR A 26 -8.82 23.01 11.21
C TYR A 26 -7.85 23.74 10.27
N SER A 27 -6.55 23.43 10.32
CA SER A 27 -5.54 24.06 9.44
C SER A 27 -5.84 23.91 7.94
N ARG A 28 -6.43 22.78 7.53
CA ARG A 28 -6.84 22.54 6.14
C ARG A 28 -8.10 23.34 5.78
N LEU A 29 -9.05 23.46 6.71
CA LEU A 29 -10.26 24.27 6.51
C LEU A 29 -9.89 25.75 6.36
N THR A 30 -8.96 26.24 7.18
CA THR A 30 -8.46 27.62 7.08
C THR A 30 -7.65 27.85 5.80
N GLU A 31 -6.85 26.88 5.35
CA GLU A 31 -6.11 26.99 4.07
C GLU A 31 -7.05 27.11 2.86
N ILE A 32 -8.20 26.42 2.89
CA ILE A 32 -9.19 26.46 1.80
C ILE A 32 -10.02 27.76 1.85
N ALA A 33 -10.43 28.18 3.03
CA ALA A 33 -11.30 29.33 3.23
C ALA A 33 -11.21 29.86 4.67
N GLU A 34 -10.21 30.69 4.95
CA GLU A 34 -9.88 31.17 6.29
C GLU A 34 -11.02 31.95 6.95
N GLU A 35 -11.50 33.01 6.32
CA GLU A 35 -12.55 33.89 6.87
C GLU A 35 -13.89 33.16 7.05
N ASP A 36 -14.28 32.31 6.09
CA ASP A 36 -15.53 31.53 6.15
C ASP A 36 -15.48 30.50 7.29
N THR A 37 -14.36 29.78 7.40
CA THR A 37 -14.16 28.78 8.46
C THR A 37 -14.20 29.43 9.84
N HIS A 38 -13.53 30.57 10.01
CA HIS A 38 -13.52 31.29 11.27
C HIS A 38 -14.93 31.79 11.65
N THR A 39 -15.66 32.36 10.69
CA THR A 39 -17.02 32.87 10.90
C THR A 39 -17.99 31.75 11.28
N ARG A 40 -17.93 30.61 10.57
CA ARG A 40 -18.81 29.47 10.83
C ARG A 40 -18.49 28.77 12.14
N LEU A 41 -17.20 28.61 12.49
CA LEU A 41 -16.82 28.06 13.80
C LEU A 41 -17.29 28.96 14.94
N ARG A 42 -17.16 30.28 14.80
CA ARG A 42 -17.69 31.24 15.78
C ARG A 42 -19.22 31.15 15.89
N ALA A 43 -19.93 30.98 14.77
CA ALA A 43 -21.38 30.80 14.78
C ALA A 43 -21.81 29.49 15.47
N LEU A 44 -21.12 28.37 15.18
CA LEU A 44 -21.36 27.09 15.85
C LEU A 44 -21.13 27.18 17.36
N ARG A 45 -20.09 27.91 17.80
CA ARG A 45 -19.84 28.13 19.22
C ARG A 45 -21.02 28.80 19.91
N VAL A 46 -21.41 29.98 19.43
CA VAL A 46 -22.45 30.80 20.06
C VAL A 46 -23.85 30.18 19.94
N ARG A 47 -24.16 29.54 18.81
CA ARG A 47 -25.53 29.08 18.52
C ARG A 47 -25.79 27.62 18.89
N THR A 48 -24.75 26.79 18.93
CA THR A 48 -24.91 25.34 19.08
C THR A 48 -24.17 24.82 20.30
N ILE A 49 -22.86 25.06 20.39
CA ILE A 49 -21.99 24.43 21.38
C ILE A 49 -22.27 24.98 22.78
N ASP A 50 -22.20 26.29 22.97
CA ASP A 50 -22.35 26.90 24.30
C ASP A 50 -23.75 26.63 24.88
N PRO A 51 -24.86 26.80 24.12
CA PRO A 51 -26.18 26.43 24.60
C PRO A 51 -26.33 24.93 24.90
N CYS A 52 -25.72 24.06 24.09
CA CYS A 52 -25.76 22.62 24.30
C CYS A 52 -25.08 22.25 25.63
N VAL A 53 -23.86 22.72 25.88
CA VAL A 53 -23.14 22.45 27.13
C VAL A 53 -23.95 22.89 28.34
N VAL A 54 -24.54 24.09 28.31
CA VAL A 54 -25.38 24.62 29.40
C VAL A 54 -26.66 23.79 29.57
N SER A 55 -27.32 23.38 28.48
CA SER A 55 -28.56 22.58 28.53
C SER A 55 -28.37 21.22 29.20
N PHE A 56 -27.17 20.65 29.12
CA PHE A 56 -26.76 19.43 29.81
C PHE A 56 -26.03 19.71 31.14
N ARG A 57 -26.26 20.89 31.74
CA ARG A 57 -25.68 21.27 33.06
C ARG A 57 -24.15 21.26 33.11
N GLY A 58 -23.52 21.44 31.95
CA GLY A 58 -22.07 21.58 31.83
C GLY A 58 -21.62 23.03 31.92
N HIS A 59 -20.33 23.21 32.19
CA HIS A 59 -19.67 24.51 32.22
C HIS A 59 -18.51 24.50 31.24
N ILE A 60 -18.40 25.52 30.38
CA ILE A 60 -17.22 25.69 29.53
C ILE A 60 -16.08 26.19 30.38
N VAL A 61 -15.00 25.42 30.42
CA VAL A 61 -13.78 25.71 31.18
C VAL A 61 -12.88 26.65 30.36
N LYS A 62 -12.62 26.30 29.10
CA LYS A 62 -11.86 27.14 28.17
C LYS A 62 -12.06 26.77 26.71
N ASN A 63 -11.79 27.74 25.85
CA ASN A 63 -11.69 27.56 24.40
C ASN A 63 -10.22 27.46 23.99
N THR A 64 -9.85 26.41 23.26
CA THR A 64 -8.47 26.13 22.85
C THR A 64 -8.28 26.40 21.36
N GLY A 65 -8.44 27.66 20.92
CA GLY A 65 -8.31 28.03 19.51
C GLY A 65 -9.47 27.47 18.67
N ASP A 66 -9.29 26.28 18.12
CA ASP A 66 -10.25 25.46 17.36
C ASP A 66 -11.02 24.45 18.24
N GLY A 67 -10.51 24.09 19.40
CA GLY A 67 -11.18 23.20 20.36
C GLY A 67 -11.86 23.88 21.55
N LEU A 68 -12.40 23.06 22.46
CA LEU A 68 -12.95 23.48 23.75
C LEU A 68 -12.75 22.39 24.82
N ILE A 69 -12.79 22.83 26.07
CA ILE A 69 -12.85 21.96 27.24
C ILE A 69 -14.05 22.38 28.09
N ALA A 70 -14.90 21.41 28.42
CA ALA A 70 -16.07 21.58 29.28
C ALA A 70 -16.05 20.58 30.44
N SER A 71 -16.63 20.96 31.57
CA SER A 71 -16.75 20.13 32.77
C SER A 71 -18.22 19.88 33.13
N PHE A 72 -18.49 18.71 33.68
CA PHE A 72 -19.82 18.27 34.10
C PHE A 72 -19.71 17.52 35.42
N ASP A 73 -20.68 17.72 36.32
CA ASP A 73 -20.77 16.93 37.55
C ASP A 73 -21.24 15.48 37.28
N SER A 74 -21.91 15.27 36.14
CA SER A 74 -22.46 13.97 35.72
C SER A 74 -21.74 13.44 34.48
N PRO A 75 -21.13 12.23 34.54
CA PRO A 75 -20.56 11.58 33.36
C PRO A 75 -21.60 11.25 32.29
N LEU A 76 -22.84 10.99 32.70
CA LEU A 76 -23.95 10.74 31.77
C LEU A 76 -24.29 12.01 30.98
N ASP A 77 -24.33 13.16 31.66
CA ASP A 77 -24.64 14.44 31.04
C ASP A 77 -23.54 14.84 30.05
N ALA A 78 -22.27 14.60 30.39
CA ALA A 78 -21.14 14.84 29.49
C ALA A 78 -21.27 14.02 28.19
N VAL A 79 -21.62 12.73 28.29
CA VAL A 79 -21.77 11.87 27.10
C VAL A 79 -23.04 12.20 26.31
N ALA A 80 -24.15 12.52 26.98
CA ALA A 80 -25.38 12.97 26.33
C ALA A 80 -25.17 14.29 25.57
N CYS A 81 -24.46 15.24 26.20
CA CYS A 81 -24.04 16.49 25.56
C CYS A 81 -23.17 16.22 24.34
N ALA A 82 -22.17 15.33 24.45
CA ALA A 82 -21.30 14.98 23.33
C ALA A 82 -22.09 14.41 22.15
N LEU A 83 -23.06 13.52 22.41
CA LEU A 83 -23.94 12.95 21.38
C LEU A 83 -24.78 14.02 20.70
N HIS A 84 -25.47 14.84 21.50
CA HIS A 84 -26.33 15.90 20.98
C HIS A 84 -25.54 16.95 20.18
N LEU A 85 -24.34 17.30 20.66
CA LEU A 85 -23.45 18.23 19.97
C LEU A 85 -23.03 17.70 18.59
N GLN A 86 -22.72 16.41 18.46
CA GLN A 86 -22.40 15.82 17.15
C GLN A 86 -23.61 15.87 16.20
N ASP A 87 -24.82 15.57 16.69
CA ASP A 87 -26.05 15.60 15.89
C ASP A 87 -26.37 17.02 15.37
N GLU A 88 -26.31 18.02 16.25
CA GLU A 88 -26.61 19.43 15.92
C GLU A 88 -25.57 20.05 15.00
N VAL A 89 -24.27 19.77 15.21
CA VAL A 89 -23.22 20.22 14.29
C VAL A 89 -23.40 19.57 12.92
N ALA A 90 -23.70 18.26 12.86
CA ALA A 90 -23.95 17.57 11.61
C ALA A 90 -25.17 18.12 10.86
N ALA A 91 -26.23 18.50 11.58
CA ALA A 91 -27.42 19.14 11.01
C ALA A 91 -27.10 20.53 10.44
N THR A 92 -26.39 21.36 11.20
CA THR A 92 -26.02 22.73 10.80
C THR A 92 -25.09 22.73 9.58
N GLU A 93 -24.16 21.78 9.54
CA GLU A 93 -23.14 21.66 8.50
C GLU A 93 -23.60 20.81 7.30
N ARG A 94 -24.89 20.42 7.25
CA ARG A 94 -25.44 19.52 6.23
C ARG A 94 -25.28 20.05 4.81
N ALA A 95 -25.53 21.35 4.63
CA ALA A 95 -25.51 22.04 3.33
C ALA A 95 -24.10 22.28 2.76
N GLN A 96 -23.05 22.09 3.56
CA GLN A 96 -21.68 22.39 3.17
C GLN A 96 -21.06 21.23 2.37
N SER A 97 -20.08 21.53 1.53
CA SER A 97 -19.35 20.48 0.80
C SER A 97 -18.47 19.67 1.76
N SER A 98 -18.23 18.38 1.46
CA SER A 98 -17.48 17.50 2.38
C SER A 98 -16.07 17.99 2.72
N GLU A 99 -15.48 18.82 1.87
CA GLU A 99 -14.14 19.40 2.08
C GLU A 99 -14.16 20.64 2.99
N ARG A 100 -15.32 21.30 3.13
CA ARG A 100 -15.52 22.53 3.92
C ARG A 100 -16.33 22.33 5.21
N LYS A 101 -16.80 21.11 5.49
CA LYS A 101 -17.56 20.80 6.71
C LYS A 101 -16.70 20.88 7.96
N ILE A 102 -17.19 21.62 8.96
CA ILE A 102 -16.66 21.61 10.32
C ILE A 102 -17.21 20.37 11.03
N ARG A 103 -16.32 19.59 11.63
CA ARG A 103 -16.65 18.35 12.34
C ARG A 103 -15.83 18.27 13.61
N PHE A 104 -16.39 17.70 14.67
CA PHE A 104 -15.70 17.58 15.95
C PHE A 104 -15.26 16.15 16.23
N ARG A 105 -14.15 16.04 16.96
CA ARG A 105 -13.75 14.85 17.71
C ARG A 105 -13.99 15.13 19.17
N ILE A 106 -14.55 14.19 19.91
CA ILE A 106 -14.85 14.37 21.33
C ILE A 106 -14.22 13.26 22.17
N GLY A 107 -13.60 13.64 23.28
CA GLY A 107 -13.05 12.76 24.29
C GLY A 107 -13.65 13.07 25.65
N VAL A 108 -14.13 12.04 26.37
CA VAL A 108 -14.69 12.20 27.72
C VAL A 108 -13.93 11.36 28.73
N ASN A 109 -13.53 11.96 29.84
CA ASN A 109 -12.91 11.25 30.95
C ASN A 109 -13.42 11.78 32.31
N VAL A 110 -13.54 10.89 33.30
CA VAL A 110 -13.84 11.26 34.69
C VAL A 110 -12.59 11.13 35.54
N ALA A 111 -12.28 12.15 36.33
CA ALA A 111 -11.20 12.10 37.29
C ALA A 111 -11.37 13.17 38.39
N SER A 112 -10.64 13.02 39.49
CA SER A 112 -10.42 14.10 40.45
C SER A 112 -9.61 15.21 39.79
N THR A 113 -10.16 16.41 39.78
CA THR A 113 -9.57 17.61 39.18
C THR A 113 -9.47 18.73 40.21
N ILE A 114 -8.45 19.57 40.05
CA ILE A 114 -8.27 20.79 40.82
C ILE A 114 -9.07 21.89 40.12
N ILE A 115 -9.92 22.59 40.86
CA ILE A 115 -10.66 23.75 40.38
C ILE A 115 -9.95 24.99 40.93
N ASP A 116 -9.50 25.87 40.04
CA ASP A 116 -8.86 27.13 40.41
C ASP A 116 -9.28 28.21 39.42
N SER A 117 -9.80 29.32 39.94
CA SER A 117 -10.12 30.53 39.16
C SER A 117 -10.99 30.28 37.90
N GLY A 118 -11.86 29.26 37.93
CA GLY A 118 -12.72 28.87 36.81
C GLY A 118 -12.08 27.96 35.76
N ASP A 119 -10.80 27.61 35.90
CA ASP A 119 -10.12 26.59 35.08
C ASP A 119 -10.04 25.25 35.84
N VAL A 120 -9.82 24.17 35.09
CA VAL A 120 -9.73 22.81 35.61
C VAL A 120 -8.36 22.25 35.28
N PHE A 121 -7.65 21.81 36.32
CA PHE A 121 -6.29 21.28 36.20
C PHE A 121 -6.19 19.83 36.67
N GLY A 122 -5.29 19.09 36.04
CA GLY A 122 -4.88 17.76 36.49
C GLY A 122 -4.84 16.71 35.39
N ARG A 123 -4.40 15.51 35.79
CA ARG A 123 -4.23 14.35 34.89
C ARG A 123 -5.51 13.99 34.13
N GLY A 124 -6.68 14.26 34.71
CA GLY A 124 -7.99 13.99 34.12
C GLY A 124 -8.27 14.72 32.82
N VAL A 125 -7.88 16.00 32.76
CA VAL A 125 -8.05 16.86 31.58
C VAL A 125 -7.15 16.39 30.45
N ASN A 126 -5.90 16.05 30.77
CA ASN A 126 -4.96 15.49 29.81
C ASN A 126 -5.48 14.17 29.22
N ILE A 127 -6.08 13.28 30.02
CA ILE A 127 -6.68 12.05 29.50
C ILE A 127 -7.83 12.36 28.53
N ALA A 128 -8.75 13.27 28.88
CA ALA A 128 -9.86 13.65 28.00
C ALA A 128 -9.36 14.18 26.64
N ALA A 129 -8.39 15.10 26.65
CA ALA A 129 -7.79 15.64 25.43
C ALA A 129 -7.11 14.55 24.59
N ARG A 130 -6.39 13.60 25.21
CA ARG A 130 -5.76 12.50 24.47
C ARG A 130 -6.76 11.49 23.92
N LEU A 131 -7.87 11.24 24.62
CA LEU A 131 -8.96 10.43 24.08
C LEU A 131 -9.66 11.14 22.90
N GLN A 132 -9.81 12.46 22.97
CA GLN A 132 -10.32 13.27 21.87
C GLN A 132 -9.40 13.15 20.64
N GLU A 133 -8.08 13.25 20.80
CA GLU A 133 -7.11 13.09 19.71
C GLU A 133 -7.25 11.74 18.99
N MET A 134 -7.70 10.70 19.71
CA MET A 134 -7.94 9.36 19.18
C MET A 134 -9.31 9.19 18.50
N ALA A 135 -10.28 10.06 18.79
CA ALA A 135 -11.62 9.91 18.26
C ALA A 135 -11.63 10.12 16.74
N PRO A 136 -12.36 9.30 15.96
CA PRO A 136 -12.55 9.58 14.54
C PRO A 136 -13.38 10.87 14.37
N PRO A 137 -13.39 11.50 13.18
CA PRO A 137 -14.33 12.58 12.89
C PRO A 137 -15.77 12.17 13.23
N ASP A 138 -16.52 13.06 13.86
CA ASP A 138 -17.89 12.80 14.34
C ASP A 138 -17.95 11.75 15.48
N GLY A 139 -16.79 11.30 15.97
CA GLY A 139 -16.65 10.26 16.99
C GLY A 139 -16.54 10.80 18.40
N ILE A 140 -16.93 9.93 19.35
CA ILE A 140 -16.83 10.17 20.79
C ILE A 140 -16.09 8.98 21.41
N ILE A 141 -14.95 9.23 22.05
CA ILE A 141 -14.22 8.23 22.83
C ILE A 141 -14.33 8.54 24.32
N ILE A 142 -14.64 7.52 25.12
CA ILE A 142 -14.80 7.63 26.56
C ILE A 142 -13.84 6.71 27.31
N SER A 143 -13.38 7.12 28.48
CA SER A 143 -12.54 6.28 29.34
C SER A 143 -13.37 5.20 30.05
N LYS A 144 -12.71 4.13 30.53
CA LYS A 144 -13.37 3.09 31.33
C LYS A 144 -14.17 3.63 32.53
N PRO A 145 -13.66 4.58 33.35
CA PRO A 145 -14.46 5.20 34.41
C PRO A 145 -15.78 5.81 33.92
N VAL A 146 -15.79 6.45 32.75
CA VAL A 146 -17.01 7.00 32.15
C VAL A 146 -17.94 5.86 31.73
N PHE A 147 -17.42 4.87 31.00
CA PHE A 147 -18.19 3.71 30.55
C PHE A 147 -18.84 2.97 31.72
N ASP A 148 -18.07 2.65 32.76
CA ASP A 148 -18.54 1.95 33.96
C ASP A 148 -19.65 2.76 34.68
N SER A 149 -19.59 4.09 34.63
CA SER A 149 -20.58 4.98 35.26
C SER A 149 -21.91 5.07 34.48
N ILE A 150 -21.89 4.84 33.15
CA ILE A 150 -23.07 5.00 32.28
C ILE A 150 -23.66 3.68 31.78
N ALA A 151 -22.85 2.61 31.68
CA ALA A 151 -23.25 1.30 31.15
C ALA A 151 -24.45 0.67 31.88
N PRO A 152 -24.63 0.84 33.22
CA PRO A 152 -25.81 0.30 33.90
C PRO A 152 -27.10 1.12 33.67
N ARG A 153 -27.01 2.35 33.14
CA ARG A 153 -28.10 3.34 33.18
C ARG A 153 -28.47 3.96 31.84
N ALA A 154 -27.74 3.68 30.75
CA ALA A 154 -27.94 4.37 29.48
C ALA A 154 -28.15 3.39 28.29
N LYS A 155 -29.08 3.73 27.38
CA LYS A 155 -29.26 3.09 26.07
C LYS A 155 -28.09 3.33 25.10
N ILE A 156 -26.94 3.78 25.61
CA ILE A 156 -25.77 4.21 24.84
C ILE A 156 -24.95 2.96 24.50
N LYS A 157 -24.87 2.63 23.21
CA LYS A 157 -24.04 1.51 22.74
C LYS A 157 -22.59 1.99 22.63
N ALA A 158 -21.63 1.22 23.16
CA ALA A 158 -20.21 1.52 23.03
C ALA A 158 -19.41 0.26 22.67
N VAL A 159 -18.33 0.45 21.91
CA VAL A 159 -17.40 -0.61 21.49
C VAL A 159 -16.12 -0.49 22.31
N ASP A 160 -15.68 -1.58 22.93
CA ASP A 160 -14.43 -1.63 23.71
C ASP A 160 -13.21 -1.56 22.79
N LEU A 161 -12.32 -0.59 23.05
CA LEU A 161 -11.07 -0.39 22.31
C LEU A 161 -9.88 -1.05 23.01
N GLY A 162 -10.07 -1.64 24.20
CA GLY A 162 -9.02 -2.22 25.01
C GLY A 162 -8.09 -1.16 25.64
N PRO A 163 -6.93 -1.59 26.17
CA PRO A 163 -5.93 -0.68 26.74
C PRO A 163 -5.25 0.15 25.65
N VAL A 164 -5.43 1.47 25.69
CA VAL A 164 -4.80 2.43 24.78
C VAL A 164 -3.64 3.15 25.46
N HIS A 165 -2.50 3.24 24.76
CA HIS A 165 -1.33 3.97 25.24
C HIS A 165 -1.42 5.43 24.80
N LEU A 166 -1.61 6.32 25.77
CA LEU A 166 -1.71 7.76 25.52
C LEU A 166 -0.32 8.40 25.56
N LYS A 167 -0.06 9.38 24.69
CA LYS A 167 1.22 10.08 24.61
C LYS A 167 1.61 10.65 25.98
N ASN A 168 2.85 10.41 26.41
CA ASN A 168 3.41 10.85 27.70
C ASN A 168 2.71 10.26 28.94
N MET A 169 2.09 9.08 28.83
CA MET A 169 1.51 8.36 29.98
C MET A 169 2.11 6.96 30.10
N ALA A 170 2.63 6.64 31.28
CA ALA A 170 3.26 5.33 31.54
C ALA A 170 2.25 4.19 31.67
N ILE A 171 1.00 4.48 32.04
CA ILE A 171 -0.04 3.48 32.29
C ILE A 171 -1.09 3.58 31.17
N PRO A 172 -1.40 2.48 30.45
CA PRO A 172 -2.44 2.49 29.43
C PRO A 172 -3.82 2.71 30.05
N VAL A 173 -4.66 3.48 29.37
CA VAL A 173 -6.04 3.75 29.77
C VAL A 173 -6.95 2.87 28.92
N ARG A 174 -7.89 2.13 29.51
CA ARG A 174 -8.90 1.40 28.72
C ARG A 174 -9.96 2.37 28.23
N ALA A 175 -10.30 2.32 26.94
CA ALA A 175 -11.20 3.26 26.30
C ALA A 175 -12.31 2.57 25.50
N TYR A 176 -13.40 3.29 25.22
CA TYR A 176 -14.56 2.81 24.48
C TYR A 176 -14.97 3.87 23.44
N SER A 177 -15.44 3.43 22.28
CA SER A 177 -16.03 4.30 21.26
C SER A 177 -17.55 4.29 21.38
N VAL A 178 -18.19 5.45 21.52
CA VAL A 178 -19.65 5.56 21.63
C VAL A 178 -20.29 5.57 20.23
N LEU A 179 -21.29 4.71 20.02
CA LEU A 179 -22.08 4.64 18.81
C LEU A 179 -23.27 5.60 18.94
N GLY A 180 -23.35 6.60 18.05
CA GLY A 180 -24.43 7.58 18.04
C GLY A 180 -25.81 6.98 17.79
N SER A 181 -26.85 7.70 18.22
CA SER A 181 -28.25 7.40 17.96
C SER A 181 -28.55 7.61 16.48
N GLN A 182 -28.42 6.56 15.66
CA GLN A 182 -28.94 6.58 14.30
C GLN A 182 -30.47 6.75 14.37
N PRO A 183 -31.08 7.76 13.71
CA PRO A 183 -32.50 7.74 13.46
C PRO A 183 -32.83 6.53 12.59
N GLU A 184 -33.90 5.84 12.94
CA GLU A 184 -34.41 4.66 12.25
C GLU A 184 -34.60 4.91 10.75
N SER A 185 -34.38 3.84 10.01
CA SER A 185 -34.55 3.66 8.57
C SER A 185 -35.77 4.37 7.97
N ASP A 186 -35.52 5.21 6.96
CA ASP A 186 -36.52 5.57 5.95
C ASP A 186 -36.39 4.58 4.76
N PRO A 187 -37.44 3.79 4.42
CA PRO A 187 -37.42 2.86 3.29
C PRO A 187 -37.45 3.53 1.91
N ALA A 188 -37.45 4.87 1.82
CA ALA A 188 -37.60 5.61 0.57
C ALA A 188 -36.36 6.41 0.17
N ALA A 189 -35.19 5.77 0.08
CA ALA A 189 -34.06 6.32 -0.67
C ALA A 189 -33.46 5.25 -1.59
N ARG A 190 -33.90 5.27 -2.85
CA ARG A 190 -33.21 4.62 -3.98
C ARG A 190 -31.72 4.96 -3.95
N PRO A 191 -30.84 4.05 -4.41
CA PRO A 191 -29.42 4.06 -4.09
C PRO A 191 -28.79 5.37 -4.58
N LEU A 192 -28.42 6.22 -3.62
CA LEU A 192 -27.51 7.32 -3.89
C LEU A 192 -26.26 6.67 -4.48
N ARG A 193 -26.02 7.02 -5.75
CA ARG A 193 -24.85 6.66 -6.56
C ARG A 193 -23.67 6.29 -5.69
N ARG A 194 -23.24 5.02 -5.79
CA ARG A 194 -21.93 4.55 -5.36
C ARG A 194 -20.92 5.68 -5.60
N ARG A 195 -20.50 6.36 -4.53
CA ARG A 195 -19.16 6.96 -4.51
C ARG A 195 -18.25 5.83 -4.97
N LYS A 196 -17.52 5.99 -6.09
CA LYS A 196 -16.57 4.97 -6.57
C LYS A 196 -15.82 4.46 -5.34
N ALA A 197 -16.15 3.25 -4.88
CA ALA A 197 -15.46 2.68 -3.74
C ALA A 197 -13.99 2.64 -4.16
N LYS A 198 -13.10 3.29 -3.40
CA LYS A 198 -11.68 3.04 -3.60
C LYS A 198 -11.52 1.52 -3.47
N VAL A 199 -11.05 0.88 -4.53
CA VAL A 199 -10.77 -0.56 -4.55
C VAL A 199 -9.95 -0.85 -3.28
N PRO A 200 -10.38 -1.77 -2.40
CA PRO A 200 -9.61 -2.15 -1.24
C PRO A 200 -8.16 -2.40 -1.66
N SER A 201 -7.20 -1.78 -0.97
CA SER A 201 -5.79 -1.87 -1.33
C SER A 201 -4.96 -2.31 -0.13
N ILE A 202 -4.06 -3.28 -0.32
CA ILE A 202 -3.26 -3.89 0.73
C ILE A 202 -1.79 -3.97 0.35
N ALA A 203 -0.90 -3.60 1.28
CA ALA A 203 0.51 -3.94 1.24
C ALA A 203 0.80 -5.03 2.28
N VAL A 204 1.60 -6.02 1.89
CA VAL A 204 2.07 -7.08 2.79
C VAL A 204 3.55 -6.92 3.02
N LEU A 205 3.94 -6.57 4.25
CA LEU A 205 5.33 -6.30 4.58
C LEU A 205 6.09 -7.59 4.88
N PRO A 206 7.41 -7.64 4.63
CA PRO A 206 8.25 -8.74 5.08
C PRO A 206 8.05 -8.99 6.57
N PHE A 207 7.78 -10.24 6.95
CA PHE A 207 7.59 -10.56 8.36
C PHE A 207 8.95 -10.53 9.06
N HIS A 208 9.01 -9.84 10.20
CA HIS A 208 10.24 -9.71 10.97
C HIS A 208 10.62 -11.05 11.61
N THR A 209 11.91 -11.37 11.69
CA THR A 209 12.38 -12.57 12.38
C THR A 209 13.29 -12.20 13.54
N ASP A 210 13.27 -12.99 14.62
CA ASP A 210 14.01 -12.70 15.85
C ASP A 210 15.52 -13.06 15.75
N GLY A 211 16.01 -13.31 14.52
CA GLY A 211 17.41 -13.24 14.10
C GLY A 211 18.43 -13.97 14.97
N LYS A 212 18.57 -15.31 14.79
CA LYS A 212 19.77 -16.07 15.25
C LYS A 212 20.24 -17.19 14.32
N ALA A 213 19.51 -17.54 13.25
CA ALA A 213 19.86 -18.64 12.35
C ALA A 213 20.01 -18.16 10.90
N ILE A 214 21.06 -18.61 10.21
CA ILE A 214 21.26 -18.40 8.76
C ILE A 214 20.02 -18.92 8.02
N GLY A 215 19.46 -18.13 7.10
CA GLY A 215 18.25 -18.49 6.35
C GLY A 215 16.91 -18.04 6.96
N SER A 216 16.89 -17.59 8.23
CA SER A 216 15.64 -17.19 8.89
C SER A 216 14.93 -16.01 8.23
N ASP A 217 15.67 -15.03 7.72
CA ASP A 217 15.10 -13.86 7.03
C ASP A 217 14.35 -14.23 5.73
N TYR A 218 14.74 -15.32 5.05
CA TYR A 218 14.04 -15.79 3.85
C TYR A 218 12.67 -16.38 4.17
N ILE A 219 12.45 -16.89 5.39
CA ILE A 219 11.14 -17.42 5.81
C ILE A 219 10.13 -16.28 5.93
N GLY A 220 10.53 -15.18 6.57
CA GLY A 220 9.68 -14.01 6.76
C GLY A 220 9.35 -13.31 5.43
N MET A 221 10.32 -13.21 4.53
CA MET A 221 10.10 -12.73 3.16
C MET A 221 9.22 -13.68 2.35
N GLY A 222 9.40 -14.98 2.56
CA GLY A 222 8.66 -16.02 1.87
C GLY A 222 7.18 -16.01 2.19
N LEU A 223 6.88 -16.00 3.50
CA LEU A 223 5.53 -15.83 4.00
C LEU A 223 4.83 -14.60 3.41
N ALA A 224 5.53 -13.45 3.36
CA ALA A 224 4.99 -12.25 2.76
C ALA A 224 4.69 -12.42 1.26
N ASN A 225 5.64 -12.95 0.48
CA ASN A 225 5.49 -13.18 -0.94
C ASN A 225 4.32 -14.12 -1.26
N ASP A 226 4.18 -15.21 -0.51
CA ASP A 226 3.12 -16.18 -0.70
C ASP A 226 1.74 -15.55 -0.45
N LEU A 227 1.61 -14.74 0.60
CA LEU A 227 0.39 -13.99 0.88
C LEU A 227 0.08 -12.98 -0.23
N ILE A 228 1.08 -12.30 -0.78
CA ILE A 228 0.92 -11.40 -1.93
C ILE A 228 0.35 -12.17 -3.13
N VAL A 229 0.98 -13.28 -3.52
CA VAL A 229 0.53 -14.10 -4.66
C VAL A 229 -0.90 -14.59 -4.47
N ALA A 230 -1.25 -15.08 -3.28
CA ALA A 230 -2.60 -15.54 -2.99
C ALA A 230 -3.63 -14.40 -3.08
N LEU A 231 -3.32 -13.23 -2.52
CA LEU A 231 -4.21 -12.08 -2.53
C LEU A 231 -4.32 -11.43 -3.93
N GLN A 232 -3.28 -11.49 -4.76
CA GLN A 232 -3.28 -10.94 -6.13
C GLN A 232 -4.29 -11.63 -7.06
N SER A 233 -4.64 -12.88 -6.77
CA SER A 233 -5.68 -13.62 -7.51
C SER A 233 -7.10 -13.09 -7.25
N VAL A 234 -7.30 -12.29 -6.20
CA VAL A 234 -8.61 -11.81 -5.77
C VAL A 234 -9.07 -10.63 -6.62
N ARG A 235 -10.17 -10.80 -7.35
CA ARG A 235 -10.79 -9.70 -8.11
C ARG A 235 -11.29 -8.59 -7.17
N GLY A 236 -10.99 -7.35 -7.52
CA GLY A 236 -11.42 -6.18 -6.75
C GLY A 236 -10.59 -5.90 -5.50
N LEU A 237 -9.42 -6.54 -5.34
CA LEU A 237 -8.43 -6.21 -4.33
C LEU A 237 -7.14 -5.74 -5.04
N LEU A 238 -6.66 -4.54 -4.69
CA LEU A 238 -5.37 -4.05 -5.15
C LEU A 238 -4.29 -4.53 -4.17
N VAL A 239 -3.35 -5.33 -4.63
CA VAL A 239 -2.26 -5.85 -3.80
C VAL A 239 -0.95 -5.28 -4.29
N ILE A 240 -0.21 -4.64 -3.40
CA ILE A 240 1.12 -4.09 -3.72
C ILE A 240 2.12 -5.23 -3.90
N ALA A 241 2.87 -5.17 -5.00
CA ALA A 241 3.88 -6.16 -5.35
C ALA A 241 4.99 -6.27 -4.29
N ARG A 242 5.57 -7.47 -4.15
CA ARG A 242 6.66 -7.76 -3.20
C ARG A 242 7.78 -6.74 -3.28
N SER A 243 8.17 -6.41 -4.51
CA SER A 243 9.29 -5.53 -4.81
C SER A 243 9.11 -4.12 -4.24
N SER A 244 7.87 -3.66 -4.08
CA SER A 244 7.54 -2.39 -3.43
C SER A 244 7.54 -2.42 -1.90
N THR A 245 7.45 -3.61 -1.30
CA THR A 245 7.44 -3.78 0.17
C THR A 245 8.79 -4.20 0.75
N LEU A 246 9.73 -4.65 -0.09
CA LEU A 246 11.05 -5.11 0.30
C LEU A 246 11.88 -4.06 1.08
N PRO A 247 11.87 -2.75 0.73
CA PRO A 247 12.63 -1.72 1.46
C PRO A 247 12.27 -1.56 2.94
N TYR A 248 11.13 -2.11 3.38
CA TYR A 248 10.67 -2.05 4.76
C TYR A 248 11.17 -3.21 5.63
N GLN A 249 11.94 -4.15 5.08
CA GLN A 249 12.53 -5.26 5.81
C GLN A 249 13.44 -4.79 6.96
N GLY A 250 13.35 -5.46 8.12
CA GLY A 250 14.27 -5.25 9.26
C GLY A 250 14.18 -3.89 9.96
N ARG A 251 13.21 -3.03 9.60
CA ARG A 251 13.04 -1.69 10.21
C ARG A 251 11.93 -1.71 11.26
N SER A 252 12.02 -0.82 12.25
CA SER A 252 10.86 -0.42 13.07
C SER A 252 9.89 0.35 12.18
N ILE A 253 8.79 -0.29 11.77
CA ILE A 253 7.92 0.24 10.72
C ILE A 253 6.78 1.07 11.32
N ASP A 254 6.75 2.38 11.01
CA ASP A 254 5.51 3.16 11.12
C ASP A 254 4.56 2.80 9.97
N ARG A 255 3.55 1.99 10.29
CA ARG A 255 2.54 1.53 9.33
C ARG A 255 1.79 2.68 8.64
N ARG A 256 1.58 3.82 9.30
CA ARG A 256 0.92 4.99 8.70
C ARG A 256 1.80 5.64 7.64
N ARG A 257 3.12 5.60 7.83
CA ARG A 257 4.08 6.07 6.83
C ARG A 257 4.07 5.16 5.61
N VAL A 258 4.19 3.85 5.81
CA VAL A 258 4.17 2.85 4.72
C VAL A 258 2.89 2.96 3.90
N SER A 259 1.75 3.09 4.56
CA SER A 259 0.46 3.18 3.88
C SER A 259 0.33 4.44 3.02
N ARG A 260 0.91 5.56 3.46
CA ARG A 260 0.96 6.81 2.67
C ARG A 260 1.93 6.70 1.50
N GLU A 261 3.13 6.17 1.74
CA GLU A 261 4.16 6.00 0.72
C GLU A 261 3.70 5.06 -0.40
N LEU A 262 3.05 3.95 -0.05
CA LEU A 262 2.54 2.95 -1.00
C LEU A 262 1.13 3.25 -1.53
N GLY A 263 0.46 4.28 -1.01
CA GLY A 263 -0.90 4.64 -1.42
C GLY A 263 -1.96 3.56 -1.11
N VAL A 264 -1.73 2.73 -0.10
CA VAL A 264 -2.66 1.65 0.29
C VAL A 264 -3.55 2.04 1.45
N ARG A 265 -4.68 1.34 1.58
CA ARG A 265 -5.56 1.43 2.75
C ARG A 265 -5.13 0.49 3.86
N TYR A 266 -4.73 -0.73 3.51
CA TYR A 266 -4.41 -1.77 4.48
C TYR A 266 -2.92 -2.12 4.46
N VAL A 267 -2.35 -2.35 5.64
CA VAL A 267 -0.96 -2.82 5.78
C VAL A 267 -0.94 -4.06 6.66
N LEU A 268 -0.56 -5.19 6.09
CA LEU A 268 -0.28 -6.42 6.80
C LEU A 268 1.18 -6.43 7.23
N SER A 269 1.44 -6.65 8.51
CA SER A 269 2.79 -6.97 8.99
C SER A 269 2.74 -7.91 10.18
N GLY A 270 3.90 -8.47 10.53
CA GLY A 270 3.97 -9.52 11.51
C GLY A 270 5.39 -9.96 11.83
N SER A 271 5.50 -11.02 12.62
CA SER A 271 6.76 -11.67 12.92
C SER A 271 6.68 -13.18 12.77
N VAL A 272 7.82 -13.78 12.43
CA VAL A 272 8.02 -15.23 12.39
C VAL A 272 9.16 -15.58 13.33
N ALA A 273 8.87 -16.44 14.31
CA ALA A 273 9.87 -17.01 15.19
C ALA A 273 9.99 -18.51 14.90
N VAL A 274 11.23 -18.96 14.64
CA VAL A 274 11.55 -20.37 14.41
C VAL A 274 12.48 -20.85 15.51
N ASN A 275 12.12 -21.93 16.18
CA ASN A 275 12.97 -22.61 17.15
C ASN A 275 12.94 -24.12 16.90
N ARG A 276 14.03 -24.65 16.33
CA ARG A 276 14.13 -26.04 15.87
C ARG A 276 12.97 -26.37 14.92
N ALA A 277 12.07 -27.28 15.32
CA ALA A 277 10.90 -27.68 14.54
C ALA A 277 9.63 -26.87 14.87
N LYS A 278 9.69 -25.92 15.82
CA LYS A 278 8.53 -25.10 16.23
C LYS A 278 8.54 -23.76 15.50
N LEU A 279 7.37 -23.39 15.01
CA LEU A 279 7.09 -22.16 14.27
C LEU A 279 6.02 -21.35 15.00
N ARG A 280 6.26 -20.05 15.16
CA ARG A 280 5.25 -19.09 15.60
C ARG A 280 5.16 -17.95 14.59
N ILE A 281 3.95 -17.66 14.15
CA ILE A 281 3.64 -16.54 13.27
C ILE A 281 2.68 -15.60 14.00
N ASN A 282 3.07 -14.34 14.15
CA ASN A 282 2.17 -13.27 14.55
C ASN A 282 1.86 -12.45 13.30
N ALA A 283 0.58 -12.20 13.02
CA ALA A 283 0.15 -11.40 11.88
C ALA A 283 -0.86 -10.35 12.35
N SER A 284 -0.77 -9.14 11.82
CA SER A 284 -1.77 -8.11 12.08
C SER A 284 -1.98 -7.22 10.88
N LEU A 285 -3.20 -6.74 10.71
CA LEU A 285 -3.66 -5.91 9.61
C LEU A 285 -4.13 -4.58 10.15
N ALA A 286 -3.53 -3.49 9.67
CA ALA A 286 -3.92 -2.14 10.02
C ALA A 286 -4.71 -1.47 8.88
N ASP A 287 -5.70 -0.66 9.21
CA ASP A 287 -6.40 0.25 8.30
C ASP A 287 -5.85 1.66 8.47
N GLN A 288 -5.41 2.27 7.37
CA GLN A 288 -4.84 3.61 7.31
C GLN A 288 -5.87 4.70 7.53
N GLU A 289 -7.11 4.51 7.06
CA GLU A 289 -8.15 5.53 7.19
C GLU A 289 -8.50 5.76 8.66
N THR A 290 -8.47 4.69 9.46
CA THR A 290 -8.78 4.72 10.90
C THR A 290 -7.51 4.77 11.76
N GLY A 291 -6.36 4.37 11.21
CA GLY A 291 -5.11 4.17 11.94
C GLY A 291 -5.17 3.01 12.95
N ALA A 292 -6.19 2.16 12.88
CA ALA A 292 -6.44 1.07 13.81
C ALA A 292 -5.92 -0.28 13.28
N VAL A 293 -5.54 -1.19 14.19
CA VAL A 293 -5.34 -2.60 13.86
C VAL A 293 -6.71 -3.27 13.83
N ILE A 294 -7.18 -3.62 12.64
CA ILE A 294 -8.52 -4.21 12.43
C ILE A 294 -8.53 -5.73 12.62
N TRP A 295 -7.37 -6.36 12.56
CA TRP A 295 -7.19 -7.78 12.82
C TRP A 295 -5.78 -8.05 13.33
N ALA A 296 -5.64 -8.93 14.31
CA ALA A 296 -4.36 -9.49 14.73
C ALA A 296 -4.59 -10.91 15.24
N ASP A 297 -3.68 -11.81 14.92
CA ASP A 297 -3.81 -13.22 15.29
C ASP A 297 -2.44 -13.88 15.41
N ARG A 298 -2.41 -15.01 16.12
CA ARG A 298 -1.20 -15.78 16.42
C ARG A 298 -1.40 -17.24 16.06
N TYR A 299 -0.42 -17.77 15.36
CA TYR A 299 -0.38 -19.15 14.89
C TYR A 299 0.85 -19.84 15.48
N ASP A 300 0.64 -20.91 16.24
CA ASP A 300 1.69 -21.77 16.78
C ASP A 300 1.58 -23.16 16.14
N GLY A 301 2.72 -23.77 15.81
CA GLY A 301 2.77 -25.15 15.30
C GLY A 301 4.19 -25.54 14.87
N SER A 302 4.31 -26.42 13.87
CA SER A 302 5.59 -26.88 13.35
C SER A 302 5.99 -26.17 12.06
N THR A 303 7.28 -26.23 11.69
CA THR A 303 7.77 -25.77 10.38
C THR A 303 7.13 -26.51 9.21
N SER A 304 6.66 -27.75 9.42
CA SER A 304 5.86 -28.49 8.42
C SER A 304 4.48 -27.87 8.19
N ASP A 305 3.94 -27.11 9.15
CA ASP A 305 2.59 -26.56 9.11
C ASP A 305 2.54 -25.15 8.48
N ILE A 306 3.68 -24.62 8.05
CA ILE A 306 3.81 -23.23 7.57
C ILE A 306 2.81 -22.89 6.46
N PHE A 307 2.62 -23.81 5.51
CA PHE A 307 1.69 -23.63 4.39
C PHE A 307 0.21 -23.64 4.82
N ALA A 308 -0.14 -24.48 5.80
CA ALA A 308 -1.48 -24.51 6.37
C ALA A 308 -1.77 -23.21 7.15
N MET A 309 -0.80 -22.69 7.90
CA MET A 309 -0.92 -21.42 8.62
C MET A 309 -1.04 -20.24 7.66
N GLN A 310 -0.22 -20.19 6.61
CA GLN A 310 -0.32 -19.21 5.53
C GLN A 310 -1.73 -19.17 4.93
N SER A 311 -2.30 -20.34 4.64
CA SER A 311 -3.65 -20.48 4.08
C SER A 311 -4.72 -19.90 4.99
N ARG A 312 -4.61 -20.16 6.29
CA ARG A 312 -5.49 -19.58 7.31
C ARG A 312 -5.35 -18.07 7.41
N ILE A 313 -4.11 -17.56 7.40
CA ILE A 313 -3.81 -16.11 7.42
C ILE A 313 -4.43 -15.42 6.21
N ALA A 314 -4.17 -15.91 4.99
CA ALA A 314 -4.72 -15.34 3.76
C ALA A 314 -6.26 -15.29 3.77
N THR A 315 -6.87 -16.40 4.21
CA THR A 315 -8.34 -16.50 4.33
C THR A 315 -8.87 -15.48 5.33
N ARG A 316 -8.23 -15.34 6.49
CA ARG A 316 -8.67 -14.42 7.54
C ARG A 316 -8.53 -12.95 7.15
N ILE A 317 -7.44 -12.60 6.46
CA ILE A 317 -7.24 -11.26 5.87
C ILE A 317 -8.39 -10.96 4.91
N LEU A 318 -8.69 -11.89 4.00
CA LEU A 318 -9.73 -11.73 3.01
C LEU A 318 -11.10 -11.47 3.62
N TRP A 319 -11.51 -12.26 4.63
CA TRP A 319 -12.73 -12.02 5.39
C TRP A 319 -12.77 -10.64 6.07
N SER A 320 -11.61 -10.09 6.42
CA SER A 320 -11.50 -8.80 7.12
C SER A 320 -11.62 -7.59 6.19
N ILE A 321 -11.16 -7.69 4.92
CA ILE A 321 -11.09 -6.54 3.99
C ILE A 321 -11.96 -6.67 2.74
N ALA A 322 -12.38 -7.87 2.39
CA ALA A 322 -13.18 -8.15 1.22
C ALA A 322 -14.17 -9.31 1.50
N PRO A 323 -15.20 -9.08 2.34
CA PRO A 323 -16.14 -10.12 2.78
C PRO A 323 -17.02 -10.70 1.65
N HIS A 324 -16.97 -10.12 0.45
CA HIS A 324 -17.74 -10.57 -0.72
C HIS A 324 -16.91 -11.44 -1.68
N VAL A 325 -15.72 -11.92 -1.28
CA VAL A 325 -14.84 -12.69 -2.16
C VAL A 325 -15.27 -14.16 -2.23
N ARG A 326 -15.17 -14.74 -3.43
CA ARG A 326 -15.43 -16.17 -3.66
C ARG A 326 -14.29 -16.99 -3.06
N GLU A 327 -14.55 -17.66 -1.93
CA GLU A 327 -13.60 -18.54 -1.21
C GLU A 327 -12.91 -19.59 -2.11
N ALA A 328 -13.55 -19.97 -3.22
CA ALA A 328 -13.02 -20.90 -4.23
C ALA A 328 -11.87 -20.35 -5.10
N GLU A 329 -11.72 -19.02 -5.22
CA GLU A 329 -10.58 -18.38 -5.91
C GLU A 329 -9.34 -18.45 -5.01
N LEU A 330 -9.49 -18.06 -3.75
CA LEU A 330 -8.41 -18.13 -2.76
C LEU A 330 -7.94 -19.56 -2.49
N LYS A 331 -8.87 -20.52 -2.32
CA LYS A 331 -8.52 -21.94 -2.11
C LYS A 331 -7.75 -22.54 -3.29
N ARG A 332 -7.95 -22.04 -4.52
CA ARG A 332 -7.17 -22.48 -5.70
C ARG A 332 -5.76 -21.91 -5.69
N ALA A 333 -5.59 -20.63 -5.36
CA ALA A 333 -4.26 -20.00 -5.28
C ALA A 333 -3.40 -20.58 -4.13
N LEU A 334 -4.03 -21.01 -3.03
CA LEU A 334 -3.33 -21.58 -1.88
C LEU A 334 -2.87 -23.03 -2.07
N ARG A 335 -3.49 -23.79 -2.99
CA ARG A 335 -3.22 -25.23 -3.20
C ARG A 335 -2.05 -25.54 -4.13
N LYS A 336 -1.44 -24.55 -4.79
CA LYS A 336 -0.54 -24.76 -5.93
C LYS A 336 0.92 -24.33 -5.68
N ARG A 337 1.34 -24.33 -4.41
CA ARG A 337 2.68 -23.90 -3.98
C ARG A 337 3.64 -25.08 -3.91
N SER A 338 4.94 -24.82 -4.04
CA SER A 338 5.99 -25.82 -3.77
C SER A 338 5.83 -26.38 -2.35
N GLU A 339 5.78 -27.71 -2.23
CA GLU A 339 5.83 -28.40 -0.93
C GLU A 339 7.26 -28.43 -0.36
N ASN A 340 8.27 -28.07 -1.18
CA ASN A 340 9.67 -28.08 -0.81
C ASN A 340 10.22 -26.69 -0.47
N ARG A 341 10.40 -26.46 0.83
CA ARG A 341 10.98 -25.23 1.38
C ARG A 341 12.34 -24.84 0.76
N ASN A 342 13.17 -25.80 0.38
CA ASN A 342 14.50 -25.52 -0.17
C ASN A 342 14.43 -24.90 -1.58
N ALA A 343 13.55 -25.41 -2.44
CA ALA A 343 13.33 -24.87 -3.80
C ALA A 343 12.85 -23.42 -3.74
N TYR A 344 11.98 -23.12 -2.79
CA TYR A 344 11.45 -21.80 -2.56
C TYR A 344 12.51 -20.77 -2.14
N GLU A 345 13.34 -21.12 -1.13
CA GLU A 345 14.42 -20.25 -0.66
C GLU A 345 15.44 -19.95 -1.79
N LEU A 346 15.74 -20.93 -2.63
CA LEU A 346 16.60 -20.78 -3.80
C LEU A 346 16.02 -19.82 -4.85
N VAL A 347 14.72 -19.91 -5.15
CA VAL A 347 14.05 -18.96 -6.06
C VAL A 347 14.16 -17.53 -5.52
N LEU A 348 13.90 -17.29 -4.24
CA LEU A 348 14.00 -15.94 -3.67
C LEU A 348 15.42 -15.37 -3.79
N GLN A 349 16.45 -16.18 -3.52
CA GLN A 349 17.84 -15.77 -3.69
C GLN A 349 18.17 -15.45 -5.15
N ALA A 350 17.70 -16.27 -6.09
CA ALA A 350 17.92 -16.04 -7.51
C ALA A 350 17.26 -14.74 -7.97
N VAL A 351 16.03 -14.54 -7.53
CA VAL A 351 15.23 -13.37 -7.83
C VAL A 351 15.91 -12.10 -7.30
N ASP A 352 16.43 -12.10 -6.08
CA ASP A 352 17.21 -10.97 -5.54
C ASP A 352 18.53 -10.74 -6.33
N ALA A 353 19.19 -11.80 -6.81
CA ALA A 353 20.38 -11.71 -7.67
C ALA A 353 20.05 -11.16 -9.08
N MET A 354 18.90 -11.52 -9.65
CA MET A 354 18.38 -10.92 -10.89
C MET A 354 18.09 -9.43 -10.71
N TYR A 355 17.54 -9.03 -9.55
CA TYR A 355 17.12 -7.65 -9.30
C TYR A 355 18.24 -6.63 -9.26
N LEU A 356 19.42 -7.02 -8.79
CA LEU A 356 20.57 -6.12 -8.75
C LEU A 356 21.06 -5.78 -10.17
N MET A 357 20.78 -6.61 -11.18
CA MET A 357 21.25 -6.46 -12.57
C MET A 357 22.75 -6.12 -12.66
N ARG A 358 23.52 -6.56 -11.66
CA ARG A 358 24.97 -6.39 -11.58
C ARG A 358 25.63 -7.58 -12.25
N SER A 359 26.63 -7.29 -13.09
CA SER A 359 27.27 -8.26 -13.97
C SER A 359 27.87 -9.50 -13.28
N PRO A 360 28.41 -9.44 -12.04
CA PRO A 360 28.90 -10.66 -11.38
C PRO A 360 27.80 -11.50 -10.71
N GLU A 361 26.69 -10.90 -10.28
CA GLU A 361 25.64 -11.61 -9.53
C GLU A 361 24.55 -12.18 -10.44
N PHE A 362 24.33 -11.62 -11.63
CA PHE A 362 23.29 -12.07 -12.56
C PHE A 362 23.47 -13.54 -13.01
N PRO A 363 24.68 -14.03 -13.37
CA PRO A 363 24.86 -15.45 -13.72
C PRO A 363 24.54 -16.42 -12.57
N LYS A 364 24.80 -16.02 -11.32
CA LYS A 364 24.53 -16.83 -10.12
C LYS A 364 23.04 -17.12 -9.94
N ALA A 365 22.17 -16.22 -10.39
CA ALA A 365 20.72 -16.46 -10.36
C ALA A 365 20.33 -17.71 -11.17
N ARG A 366 21.00 -17.98 -12.29
CA ARG A 366 20.73 -19.15 -13.12
C ARG A 366 21.03 -20.45 -12.38
N GLU A 367 22.16 -20.52 -11.69
CA GLU A 367 22.55 -21.69 -10.88
C GLU A 367 21.52 -21.95 -9.77
N LEU A 368 21.14 -20.90 -9.04
CA LEU A 368 20.11 -20.98 -7.99
C LEU A 368 18.75 -21.46 -8.52
N LEU A 369 18.34 -21.01 -9.71
CA LEU A 369 17.09 -21.46 -10.34
C LEU A 369 17.19 -22.92 -10.80
N GLN A 370 18.34 -23.36 -11.30
CA GLN A 370 18.58 -24.77 -11.63
C GLN A 370 18.53 -25.66 -10.39
N ASP A 371 19.12 -25.22 -9.29
CA ASP A 371 19.04 -25.92 -8.01
C ASP A 371 17.61 -25.97 -7.48
N ALA A 372 16.84 -24.88 -7.64
CA ALA A 372 15.44 -24.83 -7.26
C ALA A 372 14.59 -25.82 -8.06
N MET A 373 14.79 -25.90 -9.38
CA MET A 373 14.10 -26.86 -10.25
C MET A 373 14.44 -28.31 -9.91
N ARG A 374 15.69 -28.60 -9.54
CA ARG A 374 16.11 -29.94 -9.06
C ARG A 374 15.52 -30.29 -7.69
N ALA A 375 15.37 -29.29 -6.82
CA ALA A 375 14.79 -29.48 -5.50
C ALA A 375 13.27 -29.72 -5.56
N ASP A 376 12.57 -29.08 -6.49
CA ASP A 376 11.13 -29.31 -6.73
C ASP A 376 10.78 -29.14 -8.21
N GLU A 377 10.63 -30.28 -8.88
CA GLU A 377 10.27 -30.33 -10.30
C GLU A 377 8.84 -29.88 -10.58
N THR A 378 7.98 -29.77 -9.56
CA THR A 378 6.58 -29.33 -9.70
C THR A 378 6.42 -27.82 -9.52
N TYR A 379 7.47 -27.13 -9.06
CA TYR A 379 7.38 -25.72 -8.70
C TYR A 379 7.44 -24.80 -9.93
N ALA A 380 6.28 -24.49 -10.52
CA ALA A 380 6.15 -23.66 -11.73
C ALA A 380 6.96 -22.34 -11.70
N THR A 381 7.03 -21.68 -10.54
CA THR A 381 7.68 -20.37 -10.39
C THR A 381 9.19 -20.41 -10.66
N SER A 382 9.89 -21.51 -10.33
CA SER A 382 11.32 -21.64 -10.61
C SER A 382 11.60 -21.65 -12.12
N PHE A 383 10.78 -22.36 -12.88
CA PHE A 383 10.82 -22.38 -14.35
C PHE A 383 10.47 -21.01 -14.94
N ALA A 384 9.45 -20.32 -14.41
CA ALA A 384 9.06 -19.00 -14.89
C ALA A 384 10.16 -17.94 -14.69
N TYR A 385 10.83 -17.93 -13.53
CA TYR A 385 11.96 -17.03 -13.30
C TYR A 385 13.19 -17.42 -14.12
N ALA A 386 13.44 -18.71 -14.37
CA ALA A 386 14.51 -19.16 -15.27
C ALA A 386 14.26 -18.66 -16.70
N ALA A 387 13.03 -18.74 -17.21
CA ALA A 387 12.68 -18.14 -18.49
C ALA A 387 12.88 -16.62 -18.50
N LEU A 388 12.47 -15.92 -17.44
CA LEU A 388 12.67 -14.47 -17.30
C LEU A 388 14.16 -14.09 -17.26
N TRP A 389 15.01 -14.92 -16.65
CA TRP A 389 16.46 -14.73 -16.65
C TRP A 389 17.02 -14.71 -18.07
N HIS A 390 16.64 -15.67 -18.91
CA HIS A 390 17.06 -15.72 -20.32
C HIS A 390 16.54 -14.50 -21.12
N ILE A 391 15.30 -14.08 -20.86
CA ILE A 391 14.74 -12.85 -21.44
C ILE A 391 15.60 -11.62 -21.12
N HIS A 392 15.98 -11.45 -19.84
CA HIS A 392 16.83 -10.34 -19.44
C HIS A 392 18.23 -10.42 -20.05
N ASN A 393 18.80 -11.63 -20.13
CA ASN A 393 20.10 -11.88 -20.74
C ASN A 393 20.15 -11.39 -22.21
N VAL A 394 19.11 -11.71 -22.98
CA VAL A 394 18.96 -11.24 -24.38
C VAL A 394 18.65 -9.74 -24.44
N ALA A 395 17.71 -9.25 -23.64
CA ALA A 395 17.28 -7.85 -23.66
C ALA A 395 18.44 -6.88 -23.34
N GLN A 396 19.34 -7.30 -22.45
CA GLN A 396 20.55 -6.58 -22.08
C GLN A 396 21.72 -6.77 -23.06
N GLY A 397 21.56 -7.61 -24.08
CA GLY A 397 22.59 -7.90 -25.07
C GLY A 397 23.82 -8.60 -24.50
N TRP A 398 23.66 -9.35 -23.41
CA TRP A 398 24.72 -10.17 -22.82
C TRP A 398 24.78 -11.58 -23.44
N ALA A 399 23.68 -12.02 -24.04
CA ALA A 399 23.60 -13.27 -24.79
C ALA A 399 24.56 -13.26 -25.99
N THR A 400 25.40 -14.30 -26.08
CA THR A 400 26.25 -14.58 -27.25
C THR A 400 25.47 -15.26 -28.37
N ASP A 401 24.53 -16.16 -28.01
CA ASP A 401 23.62 -16.83 -28.93
C ASP A 401 22.16 -16.52 -28.56
N VAL A 402 21.59 -15.54 -29.28
CA VAL A 402 20.22 -15.09 -29.05
C VAL A 402 19.19 -16.16 -29.39
N ALA A 403 19.46 -17.00 -30.39
CA ALA A 403 18.52 -18.03 -30.82
C ALA A 403 18.41 -19.13 -29.77
N SER A 404 19.56 -19.63 -29.28
CA SER A 404 19.58 -20.62 -28.20
C SER A 404 18.92 -20.11 -26.92
N GLU A 405 19.17 -18.85 -26.55
CA GLU A 405 18.56 -18.24 -25.36
C GLU A 405 17.04 -18.07 -25.51
N ALA A 406 16.55 -17.76 -26.72
CA ALA A 406 15.13 -17.66 -27.01
C ALA A 406 14.43 -19.03 -26.95
N GLU A 407 15.05 -20.08 -27.47
CA GLU A 407 14.55 -21.46 -27.38
C GLU A 407 14.46 -21.93 -25.92
N GLU A 408 15.51 -21.71 -25.14
CA GLU A 408 15.55 -22.12 -23.73
C GLU A 408 14.54 -21.33 -22.88
N ALA A 409 14.43 -20.02 -23.08
CA ALA A 409 13.40 -19.20 -22.44
C ALA A 409 11.99 -19.72 -22.73
N THR A 410 11.75 -20.15 -23.98
CA THR A 410 10.45 -20.68 -24.40
C THR A 410 10.16 -22.02 -23.77
N ARG A 411 11.14 -22.94 -23.79
CA ARG A 411 11.03 -24.26 -23.16
C ARG A 411 10.69 -24.13 -21.68
N LEU A 412 11.39 -23.25 -20.96
CA LEU A 412 11.17 -23.01 -19.53
C LEU A 412 9.82 -22.33 -19.26
N ALA A 413 9.41 -21.36 -20.08
CA ALA A 413 8.12 -20.70 -19.91
C ALA A 413 6.93 -21.66 -20.16
N VAL A 414 7.03 -22.52 -21.17
CA VAL A 414 6.03 -23.59 -21.43
C VAL A 414 6.01 -24.57 -20.26
N ALA A 415 7.19 -25.02 -19.81
CA ALA A 415 7.32 -25.91 -18.66
C ALA A 415 6.68 -25.34 -17.38
N ALA A 416 6.80 -24.02 -17.15
CA ALA A 416 6.14 -23.34 -16.05
C ALA A 416 4.61 -23.39 -16.17
N VAL A 417 4.07 -23.11 -17.36
CA VAL A 417 2.62 -23.15 -17.63
C VAL A 417 2.06 -24.57 -17.55
N GLU A 418 2.80 -25.59 -17.97
CA GLU A 418 2.37 -27.00 -17.83
C GLU A 418 2.22 -27.42 -16.37
N ARG A 419 3.09 -26.90 -15.49
CA ARG A 419 3.07 -27.18 -14.05
C ARG A 419 1.95 -26.44 -13.34
N ASP A 420 1.72 -25.17 -13.68
CA ASP A 420 0.53 -24.45 -13.25
C ASP A 420 -0.10 -23.62 -14.39
N PRO A 421 -1.13 -24.17 -15.05
CA PRO A 421 -1.80 -23.48 -16.17
C PRO A 421 -2.57 -22.21 -15.78
N ALA A 422 -2.68 -21.91 -14.48
CA ALA A 422 -3.33 -20.72 -13.95
C ALA A 422 -2.35 -19.80 -13.20
N ASP A 423 -1.04 -20.05 -13.25
CA ASP A 423 -0.06 -19.12 -12.70
C ASP A 423 0.04 -17.90 -13.63
N GLY A 424 -0.46 -16.76 -13.14
CA GLY A 424 -0.47 -15.51 -13.90
C GLY A 424 0.92 -14.98 -14.25
N PHE A 425 1.95 -15.26 -13.44
CA PHE A 425 3.32 -14.88 -13.74
C PHE A 425 3.92 -15.80 -14.82
N ALA A 426 3.73 -17.11 -14.71
CA ALA A 426 4.18 -18.07 -15.73
C ALA A 426 3.54 -17.78 -17.10
N LEU A 427 2.22 -17.53 -17.12
CA LEU A 427 1.50 -17.11 -18.33
C LEU A 427 2.05 -15.79 -18.88
N ALA A 428 2.27 -14.78 -18.02
CA ALA A 428 2.82 -13.49 -18.46
C ALA A 428 4.21 -13.62 -19.07
N VAL A 429 5.10 -14.40 -18.45
CA VAL A 429 6.44 -14.67 -19.00
C VAL A 429 6.32 -15.39 -20.34
N HIS A 430 5.47 -16.42 -20.43
CA HIS A 430 5.23 -17.15 -21.68
C HIS A 430 4.72 -16.24 -22.81
N GLY A 431 3.70 -15.41 -22.53
CA GLY A 431 3.18 -14.44 -23.50
C GLY A 431 4.25 -13.45 -23.94
N HIS A 432 5.09 -12.98 -23.02
CA HIS A 432 6.20 -12.09 -23.35
C HIS A 432 7.23 -12.77 -24.25
N THR A 433 7.62 -14.03 -23.98
CA THR A 433 8.55 -14.80 -24.80
C THR A 433 8.06 -14.95 -26.24
N GLN A 434 6.76 -15.26 -26.42
CA GLN A 434 6.14 -15.39 -27.74
C GLN A 434 6.21 -14.09 -28.54
N ALA A 435 5.88 -12.95 -27.93
CA ALA A 435 5.95 -11.66 -28.59
C ALA A 435 7.39 -11.18 -28.84
N LEU A 436 8.28 -11.34 -27.85
CA LEU A 436 9.63 -10.80 -27.89
C LEU A 436 10.52 -11.49 -28.92
N PHE A 437 10.49 -12.84 -28.95
CA PHE A 437 11.42 -13.60 -29.78
C PHE A 437 10.82 -14.06 -31.11
N PHE A 438 9.51 -14.33 -31.15
CA PHE A 438 8.84 -14.91 -32.32
C PHE A 438 7.86 -13.96 -33.00
N ARG A 439 7.63 -12.76 -32.43
CA ARG A 439 6.66 -11.77 -32.94
C ARG A 439 5.24 -12.32 -33.06
N GLU A 440 4.91 -13.30 -32.24
CA GLU A 440 3.60 -13.96 -32.17
C GLU A 440 2.64 -13.13 -31.31
N TYR A 441 2.34 -11.90 -31.77
CA TYR A 441 1.66 -10.88 -30.97
C TYR A 441 0.24 -11.29 -30.58
N ASP A 442 -0.54 -11.84 -31.52
CA ASP A 442 -1.94 -12.23 -31.26
C ASP A 442 -2.01 -13.34 -30.21
N LYS A 443 -1.12 -14.35 -30.31
CA LYS A 443 -0.99 -15.41 -29.32
C LYS A 443 -0.59 -14.84 -27.96
N ALA A 444 0.40 -13.95 -27.94
CA ALA A 444 0.86 -13.30 -26.72
C ALA A 444 -0.24 -12.51 -26.02
N MET A 445 -1.03 -11.73 -26.76
CA MET A 445 -2.16 -10.96 -26.22
C MET A 445 -3.21 -11.87 -25.58
N LEU A 446 -3.58 -12.98 -26.23
CA LEU A 446 -4.50 -13.96 -25.65
C LEU A 446 -3.93 -14.60 -24.36
N ILE A 447 -2.63 -14.89 -24.33
CA ILE A 447 -1.98 -15.42 -23.12
C ILE A 447 -1.98 -14.37 -22.00
N PHE A 448 -1.76 -13.09 -22.31
CA PHE A 448 -1.83 -12.02 -21.30
C PHE A 448 -3.24 -11.82 -20.74
N GLU A 449 -4.29 -11.94 -21.55
CA GLU A 449 -5.66 -11.92 -21.03
C GLU A 449 -5.89 -13.06 -20.05
N ARG A 450 -5.44 -14.28 -20.38
CA ARG A 450 -5.50 -15.43 -19.44
C ARG A 450 -4.68 -15.17 -18.17
N ALA A 451 -3.51 -14.57 -18.29
CA ALA A 451 -2.66 -14.23 -17.15
C ALA A 451 -3.37 -13.25 -16.20
N LEU A 452 -4.01 -12.23 -16.75
CA LEU A 452 -4.74 -11.19 -16.00
C LEU A 452 -6.10 -11.68 -15.48
N GLU A 453 -6.73 -12.63 -16.16
CA GLU A 453 -7.92 -13.31 -15.65
C GLU A 453 -7.60 -14.18 -14.42
N ALA A 454 -6.43 -14.84 -14.44
CA ALA A 454 -5.96 -15.71 -13.38
C ALA A 454 -5.38 -14.94 -12.18
N SER A 455 -4.64 -13.85 -12.45
CA SER A 455 -4.07 -12.98 -11.41
C SER A 455 -4.19 -11.50 -11.79
N PRO A 456 -5.37 -10.88 -11.57
CA PRO A 456 -5.62 -9.48 -11.93
C PRO A 456 -4.69 -8.48 -11.21
N GLY A 457 -4.17 -8.85 -10.04
CA GLY A 457 -3.23 -8.04 -9.26
C GLY A 457 -1.76 -8.25 -9.63
N ASN A 458 -1.42 -9.07 -10.63
CA ASN A 458 -0.04 -9.32 -11.00
C ASN A 458 0.55 -8.12 -11.76
N ALA A 459 1.36 -7.32 -11.06
CA ALA A 459 2.01 -6.14 -11.61
C ALA A 459 2.83 -6.47 -12.87
N MET A 460 3.46 -7.65 -12.90
CA MET A 460 4.31 -8.03 -14.02
C MET A 460 3.52 -8.43 -15.27
N ALA A 461 2.40 -9.10 -15.11
CA ALA A 461 1.50 -9.39 -16.23
C ALA A 461 1.03 -8.09 -16.91
N TRP A 462 0.64 -7.08 -16.12
CA TRP A 462 0.28 -5.76 -16.64
C TRP A 462 1.43 -5.10 -17.40
N THR A 463 2.62 -5.02 -16.80
CA THR A 463 3.77 -4.34 -17.42
C THR A 463 4.35 -5.08 -18.63
N LEU A 464 4.47 -6.41 -18.62
CA LEU A 464 4.95 -7.12 -19.82
C LEU A 464 3.94 -7.04 -20.97
N SER A 465 2.63 -7.03 -20.64
CA SER A 465 1.59 -6.85 -21.65
C SER A 465 1.64 -5.45 -22.29
N SER A 466 2.06 -4.41 -21.56
CA SER A 466 2.21 -3.07 -22.15
C SER A 466 3.20 -3.06 -23.30
N GLY A 467 4.31 -3.79 -23.17
CA GLY A 467 5.29 -3.97 -24.23
C GLY A 467 4.65 -4.53 -25.50
N VAL A 468 3.91 -5.63 -25.37
CA VAL A 468 3.29 -6.32 -26.52
C VAL A 468 2.27 -5.44 -27.24
N TYR A 469 1.40 -4.76 -26.50
CA TYR A 469 0.44 -3.83 -27.09
C TYR A 469 1.15 -2.67 -27.79
N GLY A 470 2.25 -2.18 -27.21
CA GLY A 470 3.09 -1.17 -27.84
C GLY A 470 3.74 -1.66 -29.14
N TYR A 471 4.22 -2.90 -29.19
CA TYR A 471 4.92 -3.45 -30.36
C TYR A 471 4.05 -3.46 -31.62
N VAL A 472 2.74 -3.57 -31.47
CA VAL A 472 1.75 -3.56 -32.56
C VAL A 472 1.07 -2.20 -32.75
N GLY A 473 1.55 -1.15 -32.10
CA GLY A 473 1.04 0.22 -32.27
C GLY A 473 -0.24 0.55 -31.51
N GLN A 474 -0.66 -0.30 -30.56
CA GLN A 474 -1.76 0.01 -29.65
C GLN A 474 -1.25 0.85 -28.46
N GLY A 475 -0.78 2.06 -28.76
CA GLY A 475 -0.10 2.94 -27.80
C GLY A 475 -0.94 3.29 -26.56
N ASP A 476 -2.21 3.65 -26.73
CA ASP A 476 -3.09 3.98 -25.60
C ASP A 476 -3.27 2.80 -24.63
N ALA A 477 -3.47 1.59 -25.19
CA ALA A 477 -3.57 0.37 -24.39
C ALA A 477 -2.23 0.04 -23.70
N ALA A 478 -1.11 0.26 -24.37
CA ALA A 478 0.22 0.12 -23.77
C ALA A 478 0.40 1.05 -22.58
N VAL A 479 0.06 2.34 -22.71
CA VAL A 479 0.18 3.32 -21.62
C VAL A 479 -0.69 2.90 -20.44
N SER A 480 -1.97 2.59 -20.68
CA SER A 480 -2.90 2.18 -19.63
C SER A 480 -2.42 0.93 -18.87
N ARG A 481 -1.88 -0.06 -19.58
CA ARG A 481 -1.32 -1.29 -18.98
C ARG A 481 -0.05 -1.01 -18.16
N ALA A 482 0.84 -0.17 -18.67
CA ALA A 482 2.07 0.21 -17.96
C ALA A 482 1.76 0.99 -16.67
N GLU A 483 0.83 1.95 -16.72
CA GLU A 483 0.35 2.69 -15.55
C GLU A 483 -0.28 1.76 -14.50
N GLN A 484 -1.03 0.75 -14.94
CA GLN A 484 -1.63 -0.22 -14.03
C GLN A 484 -0.56 -1.08 -13.34
N GLY A 485 0.46 -1.52 -14.07
CA GLY A 485 1.61 -2.20 -13.49
C GLY A 485 2.35 -1.34 -12.47
N LEU A 486 2.60 -0.06 -12.79
CA LEU A 486 3.23 0.89 -11.87
C LEU A 486 2.36 1.18 -10.63
N ARG A 487 1.03 1.23 -10.78
CA ARG A 487 0.10 1.38 -9.64
C ARG A 487 0.16 0.18 -8.68
N LEU A 488 0.41 -1.02 -9.20
CA LEU A 488 0.58 -2.25 -8.41
C LEU A 488 1.99 -2.37 -7.81
N SER A 489 2.98 -1.65 -8.35
CA SER A 489 4.35 -1.58 -7.81
C SER A 489 4.86 -0.12 -7.72
N PRO A 490 4.30 0.71 -6.82
CA PRO A 490 4.53 2.15 -6.81
C PRO A 490 5.90 2.58 -6.24
N VAL A 491 6.55 1.75 -5.42
CA VAL A 491 7.80 2.10 -4.71
C VAL A 491 8.80 0.95 -4.86
N ASP A 492 9.24 0.71 -6.08
CA ASP A 492 10.01 -0.49 -6.40
C ASP A 492 11.52 -0.23 -6.49
N VAL A 493 12.36 -1.12 -5.93
CA VAL A 493 13.82 -1.14 -6.17
C VAL A 493 14.12 -1.41 -7.67
N GLN A 494 13.22 -2.10 -8.36
CA GLN A 494 13.14 -2.28 -9.81
C GLN A 494 12.19 -1.27 -10.47
N SER A 495 11.87 -0.13 -9.84
CA SER A 495 10.99 0.87 -10.46
C SER A 495 11.51 1.26 -11.84
N TYR A 496 12.83 1.24 -12.07
CA TYR A 496 13.41 1.40 -13.40
C TYR A 496 12.78 0.48 -14.47
N PHE A 497 12.40 -0.75 -14.14
CA PHE A 497 11.80 -1.68 -15.10
C PHE A 497 10.37 -1.27 -15.48
N TYR A 498 9.54 -0.96 -14.50
CA TYR A 498 8.16 -0.47 -14.72
C TYR A 498 8.16 0.89 -15.44
N LEU A 499 9.07 1.79 -15.03
CA LEU A 499 9.25 3.11 -15.65
C LEU A 499 9.78 3.01 -17.08
N MET A 500 10.66 2.05 -17.37
CA MET A 500 11.13 1.79 -18.74
C MET A 500 9.97 1.42 -19.65
N PHE A 501 9.11 0.48 -19.25
CA PHE A 501 7.95 0.06 -20.03
C PHE A 501 6.93 1.19 -20.19
N LEU A 502 6.76 2.05 -19.19
CA LEU A 502 5.91 3.23 -19.29
C LEU A 502 6.50 4.27 -20.26
N GLY A 503 7.81 4.53 -20.19
CA GLY A 503 8.52 5.39 -21.16
C GLY A 503 8.42 4.86 -22.58
N GLN A 504 8.61 3.56 -22.78
CA GLN A 504 8.41 2.88 -24.07
C GLN A 504 6.96 2.99 -24.55
N ALA A 505 5.97 2.80 -23.68
CA ALA A 505 4.57 2.91 -24.04
C ALA A 505 4.21 4.32 -24.50
N HIS A 506 4.66 5.36 -23.78
CA HIS A 506 4.48 6.75 -24.22
C HIS A 506 5.19 7.06 -25.53
N TYR A 507 6.41 6.54 -25.74
CA TYR A 507 7.12 6.69 -27.01
C TYR A 507 6.31 6.09 -28.17
N LEU A 508 5.81 4.87 -27.99
CA LEU A 508 5.01 4.15 -28.99
C LEU A 508 3.62 4.78 -29.19
N ASN A 509 3.10 5.48 -28.17
CA ASN A 509 1.90 6.30 -28.29
C ASN A 509 2.16 7.71 -28.84
N LYS A 510 3.40 8.02 -29.23
CA LYS A 510 3.85 9.33 -29.74
C LYS A 510 3.72 10.49 -28.73
N ASN A 511 3.60 10.18 -27.45
CA ASN A 511 3.64 11.13 -26.34
C ASN A 511 5.11 11.34 -25.92
N TYR A 512 5.90 11.97 -26.79
CA TYR A 512 7.36 12.01 -26.65
C TYR A 512 7.85 12.79 -25.42
N GLU A 513 7.11 13.80 -24.96
CA GLU A 513 7.45 14.57 -23.75
C GLU A 513 7.32 13.68 -22.49
N GLU A 514 6.22 12.94 -22.36
CA GLU A 514 6.02 11.98 -21.28
C GLU A 514 7.03 10.83 -21.37
N ALA A 515 7.30 10.34 -22.58
CA ALA A 515 8.31 9.31 -22.81
C ALA A 515 9.69 9.76 -22.31
N LEU A 516 10.05 11.03 -22.52
CA LEU A 516 11.30 11.61 -22.03
C LEU A 516 11.33 11.65 -20.50
N VAL A 517 10.26 12.12 -19.86
CA VAL A 517 10.16 12.20 -18.39
C VAL A 517 10.38 10.82 -17.76
N TRP A 518 9.69 9.79 -18.25
CA TRP A 518 9.78 8.44 -17.69
C TRP A 518 11.09 7.73 -18.02
N SER A 519 11.61 7.91 -19.24
CA SER A 519 12.91 7.33 -19.64
C SER A 519 14.08 7.98 -18.89
N GLN A 520 13.98 9.27 -18.57
CA GLN A 520 14.99 9.98 -17.77
C GLN A 520 14.96 9.52 -16.30
N ARG A 521 13.77 9.32 -15.71
CA ARG A 521 13.65 8.73 -14.36
C ARG A 521 14.26 7.33 -14.31
N THR A 522 13.99 6.52 -15.34
CA THR A 522 14.61 5.20 -15.50
C THR A 522 16.13 5.29 -15.57
N TYR A 523 16.67 6.23 -16.35
CA TYR A 523 18.11 6.45 -16.47
C TYR A 523 18.76 6.86 -15.14
N THR A 524 18.11 7.72 -14.34
CA THR A 524 18.59 8.10 -12.99
C THR A 524 18.71 6.89 -12.06
N LEU A 525 17.81 5.92 -12.18
CA LEU A 525 17.81 4.70 -11.37
C LEU A 525 18.77 3.62 -11.89
N ASN A 526 18.87 3.47 -13.21
CA ASN A 526 19.77 2.51 -13.85
C ASN A 526 20.31 3.04 -15.18
N GLN A 527 21.51 3.60 -15.13
CA GLN A 527 22.20 4.20 -16.29
C GLN A 527 22.68 3.15 -17.31
N ARG A 528 22.73 1.87 -16.94
CA ARG A 528 23.23 0.77 -17.79
C ARG A 528 22.12 -0.06 -18.43
N LEU A 529 20.85 0.33 -18.26
CA LEU A 529 19.72 -0.38 -18.85
C LEU A 529 19.62 -0.10 -20.35
N SER A 530 20.27 -0.93 -21.17
CA SER A 530 20.39 -0.74 -22.62
C SER A 530 19.06 -0.58 -23.34
N ALA A 531 17.99 -1.24 -22.87
CA ALA A 531 16.65 -1.09 -23.42
C ALA A 531 16.09 0.33 -23.23
N ASN A 532 16.24 0.91 -22.04
CA ASN A 532 15.82 2.28 -21.77
C ASN A 532 16.65 3.30 -22.56
N LEU A 533 17.97 3.10 -22.66
CA LEU A 533 18.84 4.02 -23.40
C LEU A 533 18.42 4.14 -24.87
N ARG A 534 18.03 3.04 -25.51
CA ARG A 534 17.50 3.04 -26.89
C ARG A 534 16.22 3.87 -26.99
N ILE A 535 15.26 3.67 -26.07
CA ILE A 535 14.02 4.45 -26.05
C ILE A 535 14.32 5.94 -25.81
N LEU A 536 15.20 6.26 -24.86
CA LEU A 536 15.58 7.63 -24.54
C LEU A 536 16.26 8.33 -25.72
N ALA A 537 17.20 7.67 -26.41
CA ALA A 537 17.86 8.21 -27.59
C ALA A 537 16.85 8.51 -28.71
N ALA A 538 15.98 7.55 -29.02
CA ALA A 538 14.96 7.73 -30.05
C ALA A 538 13.93 8.80 -29.69
N THR A 539 13.57 8.92 -28.40
CA THR A 539 12.67 9.96 -27.89
C THR A 539 13.29 11.34 -28.04
N LEU A 540 14.58 11.51 -27.69
CA LEU A 540 15.29 12.78 -27.87
C LEU A 540 15.38 13.20 -29.33
N VAL A 541 15.54 12.25 -30.26
CA VAL A 541 15.47 12.55 -31.70
C VAL A 541 14.06 12.94 -32.14
N ALA A 542 13.02 12.30 -31.61
CA ALA A 542 11.63 12.66 -31.90
C ALA A 542 11.26 14.08 -31.42
N LEU A 543 11.95 14.58 -30.38
CA LEU A 543 11.81 15.94 -29.85
C LEU A 543 12.82 16.94 -30.45
N ASP A 544 13.53 16.57 -31.53
CA ASP A 544 14.58 17.37 -32.17
C ASP A 544 15.77 17.77 -31.25
N ARG A 545 16.00 17.03 -30.17
CA ARG A 545 17.10 17.21 -29.20
C ARG A 545 18.32 16.36 -29.57
N ILE A 546 18.77 16.47 -30.83
CA ILE A 546 19.84 15.65 -31.42
C ILE A 546 21.16 15.66 -30.62
N PRO A 547 21.68 16.80 -30.11
CA PRO A 547 22.92 16.80 -29.34
C PRO A 547 22.84 15.93 -28.07
N GLU A 548 21.65 15.84 -27.46
CA GLU A 548 21.43 15.03 -26.26
C GLU A 548 21.27 13.57 -26.62
N ALA A 549 20.56 13.27 -27.72
CA ALA A 549 20.46 11.92 -28.26
C ALA A 549 21.84 11.32 -28.55
N LYS A 550 22.75 12.12 -29.13
CA LYS A 550 24.15 11.71 -29.34
C LYS A 550 24.86 11.34 -28.04
N ARG A 551 24.67 12.09 -26.94
CA ARG A 551 25.25 11.71 -25.64
C ARG A 551 24.72 10.37 -25.13
N VAL A 552 23.43 10.12 -25.30
CA VAL A 552 22.81 8.83 -24.94
C VAL A 552 23.34 7.70 -25.83
N ALA A 553 23.56 7.94 -27.13
CA ALA A 553 24.17 6.96 -28.02
C ALA A 553 25.59 6.55 -27.57
N HIS A 554 26.41 7.49 -27.11
CA HIS A 554 27.71 7.17 -26.49
C HIS A 554 27.56 6.32 -25.23
N ALA A 555 26.53 6.58 -24.41
CA ALA A 555 26.23 5.74 -23.25
C ALA A 555 25.83 4.31 -23.65
N ILE A 556 25.05 4.16 -24.73
CA ILE A 556 24.72 2.83 -25.30
C ILE A 556 26.00 2.09 -25.68
N LEU A 557 26.90 2.72 -26.43
CA LEU A 557 28.17 2.12 -26.87
C LEU A 557 29.13 1.84 -25.71
N SER A 558 29.05 2.59 -24.62
CA SER A 558 29.83 2.32 -23.40
C SER A 558 29.36 1.05 -22.68
N VAL A 559 28.07 0.70 -22.81
CA VAL A 559 27.48 -0.52 -22.24
C VAL A 559 27.61 -1.70 -23.20
N GLN A 560 27.48 -1.45 -24.51
CA GLN A 560 27.52 -2.43 -25.59
C GLN A 560 28.44 -1.92 -26.73
N PRO A 561 29.77 -2.09 -26.63
CA PRO A 561 30.72 -1.61 -27.63
C PRO A 561 30.46 -2.14 -29.05
N ASP A 562 29.96 -3.38 -29.14
CA ASP A 562 29.66 -4.06 -30.40
C ASP A 562 28.23 -3.84 -30.90
N PHE A 563 27.48 -2.89 -30.32
CA PHE A 563 26.12 -2.59 -30.77
C PHE A 563 26.10 -2.18 -32.25
N ARG A 564 25.19 -2.76 -33.03
CA ARG A 564 24.93 -2.44 -34.44
C ARG A 564 23.42 -2.41 -34.70
N LEU A 565 22.96 -1.43 -35.48
CA LEU A 565 21.54 -1.27 -35.81
C LEU A 565 20.99 -2.46 -36.57
N LYS A 566 21.75 -3.02 -37.53
CA LYS A 566 21.34 -4.20 -38.31
C LYS A 566 21.14 -5.45 -37.43
N ALA A 567 22.02 -5.67 -36.47
CA ALA A 567 21.88 -6.79 -35.53
C ALA A 567 20.71 -6.57 -34.57
N TYR A 568 20.51 -5.32 -34.12
CA TYR A 568 19.40 -4.98 -33.24
C TYR A 568 18.04 -5.03 -33.93
N SER A 569 17.92 -4.57 -35.18
CA SER A 569 16.66 -4.54 -35.92
C SER A 569 16.06 -5.94 -36.13
N ALA A 570 16.91 -6.95 -36.33
CA ALA A 570 16.50 -8.35 -36.44
C ALA A 570 15.77 -8.84 -35.17
N ARG A 571 16.26 -8.46 -33.98
CA ARG A 571 15.73 -8.89 -32.68
C ARG A 571 14.79 -7.88 -32.01
N CYS A 572 14.55 -6.72 -32.61
CA CYS A 572 13.64 -5.73 -32.07
C CYS A 572 12.19 -6.22 -32.24
N PRO A 573 11.38 -6.26 -31.17
CA PRO A 573 10.06 -6.88 -31.23
C PRO A 573 9.00 -5.99 -31.90
N PHE A 574 9.34 -4.79 -32.34
CA PHE A 574 8.38 -3.86 -32.95
C PHE A 574 7.85 -4.40 -34.28
N SER A 575 6.57 -4.14 -34.55
CA SER A 575 5.99 -4.33 -35.88
C SER A 575 6.80 -3.55 -36.92
N ARG A 576 6.77 -4.01 -38.18
CA ARG A 576 7.63 -3.50 -39.25
C ARG A 576 7.59 -1.98 -39.39
N MET A 577 6.39 -1.39 -39.40
CA MET A 577 6.19 0.05 -39.55
C MET A 577 6.83 0.85 -38.41
N LEU A 578 6.65 0.40 -37.16
CA LEU A 578 7.24 1.05 -35.99
C LEU A 578 8.75 0.84 -35.92
N LEU A 579 9.23 -0.31 -36.39
CA LEU A 579 10.65 -0.64 -36.40
C LEU A 579 11.43 0.28 -37.33
N GLU A 580 10.94 0.53 -38.54
CA GLU A 580 11.60 1.40 -39.52
C GLU A 580 11.79 2.82 -38.96
N GLU A 581 10.74 3.41 -38.39
CA GLU A 581 10.80 4.74 -37.74
C GLU A 581 11.73 4.75 -36.51
N PHE A 582 11.73 3.67 -35.72
CA PHE A 582 12.59 3.56 -34.54
C PHE A 582 14.07 3.48 -34.91
N ILE A 583 14.42 2.69 -35.93
CA ILE A 583 15.81 2.52 -36.38
C ILE A 583 16.34 3.81 -37.01
N ASP A 584 15.55 4.52 -37.82
CA ASP A 584 15.92 5.84 -38.35
C ASP A 584 16.30 6.82 -37.23
N ARG A 585 15.51 6.86 -36.16
CA ARG A 585 15.81 7.73 -35.02
C ARG A 585 17.08 7.32 -34.29
N LEU A 586 17.34 6.03 -34.13
CA LEU A 586 18.57 5.54 -33.53
C LEU A 586 19.81 5.84 -34.39
N GLU A 587 19.68 5.76 -35.72
CA GLU A 587 20.70 6.19 -36.67
C GLU A 587 20.99 7.69 -36.55
N ARG A 588 19.95 8.53 -36.54
CA ARG A 588 20.06 9.98 -36.33
C ARG A 588 20.66 10.36 -34.97
N ALA A 589 20.47 9.50 -33.95
CA ALA A 589 21.14 9.63 -32.66
C ALA A 589 22.65 9.32 -32.73
N GLY A 590 23.15 8.76 -33.82
CA GLY A 590 24.57 8.48 -34.06
C GLY A 590 25.00 7.05 -33.73
N LEU A 591 24.07 6.09 -33.68
CA LEU A 591 24.42 4.68 -33.51
C LEU A 591 24.90 4.06 -34.84
N PRO A 592 25.90 3.15 -34.80
CA PRO A 592 26.48 2.56 -35.99
C PRO A 592 25.55 1.52 -36.63
N GLN A 593 25.58 1.44 -37.97
CA GLN A 593 24.81 0.50 -38.79
C GLN A 593 25.08 -0.96 -38.47
#